data_AF-A0AAD5VMQ6-F1
#
_entry.id   AF-A0AAD5VMQ6-F1
#
_cell.length_a   1.000
_cell.length_b   1.000
_cell.length_c   1.000
_cell.angle_alpha   90.00
_cell.angle_beta   90.00
_cell.angle_gamma   90.00
#
_symmetry.space_group_name_H-M   'P 1'
#
loop_
_entity.id
_entity.type
_entity.pdbx_description
1 polymer ?
#
loop_
_entity_poly.entity_id
_entity_poly.type
_entity_poly.pdbx_seq_one_letter_code
_entity_poly.pdbx_strand_id
1 'polypeptide(L)'
;MLDTTWISVNHRSENYQLLVVEKSSTVQVAVILSHPMKAREWGLIFLSSSAKRPNKKGRAHTSPTTPPSFPRNHPPLFLGFDRKKEEMGRRPARCYRYCKNKPYPKSRYNRGVPDPKIRIFDLGRKRASVDDFPFCCHLVSDEYEQLSSEALEAARICANKYVTKTSGKDSFHLRVRVHPFHVIRINKMLSCAGADRLQTGMRGAWGKPYGTVARVNIGQIILSIRCKEANAPVIIEALRRARYKFPGRQKIIVSKKWGFTNVDKEDYQKLKEEKKVLQDGAYVKFIRPKGNLEENLRNQLRA
;
A
#
# COMPACT_ATOMS: atom_id res chain seq x y z
N MET A 1 -41.04 32.14 -20.96
CA MET A 1 -40.07 32.83 -20.07
C MET A 1 -39.31 31.76 -19.32
N LEU A 2 -37.98 31.85 -19.28
CA LEU A 2 -37.13 30.93 -18.53
C LEU A 2 -36.91 31.56 -17.15
N ASP A 3 -37.49 30.98 -16.10
CA ASP A 3 -37.26 31.48 -14.74
C ASP A 3 -35.87 30.99 -14.30
N THR A 4 -34.99 31.95 -14.05
CA THR A 4 -33.60 31.71 -13.62
C THR A 4 -33.43 32.30 -12.24
N THR A 5 -33.01 31.48 -11.28
CA THR A 5 -32.77 31.90 -9.89
C THR A 5 -31.38 31.51 -9.43
N TRP A 6 -30.72 32.45 -8.76
CA TRP A 6 -29.40 32.26 -8.16
C TRP A 6 -29.53 31.96 -6.68
N ILE A 7 -28.86 30.92 -6.21
CA ILE A 7 -28.86 30.53 -4.80
C ILE A 7 -27.40 30.47 -4.32
N SER A 8 -27.10 31.22 -3.25
CA SER A 8 -25.78 31.18 -2.59
C SER A 8 -25.80 30.17 -1.44
N VAL A 9 -24.82 29.28 -1.40
CA VAL A 9 -24.71 28.23 -0.38
C VAL A 9 -23.30 28.25 0.22
N ASN A 10 -23.23 28.31 1.55
CA ASN A 10 -21.97 28.25 2.30
C ASN A 10 -21.79 26.89 2.95
N HIS A 11 -20.67 26.23 2.68
CA HIS A 11 -20.34 24.96 3.33
C HIS A 11 -18.82 24.83 3.54
N ARG A 12 -18.41 24.59 4.79
CA ARG A 12 -16.99 24.42 5.20
C ARG A 12 -16.05 25.47 4.58
N SER A 13 -16.28 26.74 4.93
CA SER A 13 -15.44 27.91 4.59
C SER A 13 -15.29 28.26 3.10
N GLU A 14 -16.08 27.67 2.20
CA GLU A 14 -16.18 28.06 0.79
C GLU A 14 -17.61 28.51 0.45
N ASN A 15 -17.72 29.56 -0.38
CA ASN A 15 -18.99 30.10 -0.88
C ASN A 15 -19.22 29.60 -2.31
N TYR A 16 -20.38 29.00 -2.58
CA TYR A 16 -20.76 28.49 -3.90
C TYR A 16 -21.98 29.24 -4.44
N GLN A 17 -21.98 29.53 -5.76
CA GLN A 17 -23.17 30.03 -6.44
C GLN A 17 -23.74 28.96 -7.39
N LEU A 18 -25.02 28.65 -7.18
CA LEU A 18 -25.76 27.70 -8.00
C LEU A 18 -26.72 28.46 -8.91
N LEU A 19 -26.67 28.15 -10.21
CA LEU A 19 -27.66 28.62 -11.18
C LEU A 19 -28.68 27.49 -11.40
N VAL A 20 -29.94 27.78 -11.08
CA VAL A 20 -31.05 26.88 -11.36
C VAL A 20 -31.84 27.44 -12.53
N VAL A 21 -31.98 26.63 -13.58
CA VAL A 21 -32.74 26.98 -14.78
C VAL A 21 -33.93 26.04 -14.88
N GLU A 22 -35.13 26.59 -14.82
CA GLU A 22 -36.37 25.81 -14.90
C GLU A 22 -36.98 25.89 -16.30
N LYS A 23 -37.07 24.74 -16.99
CA LYS A 23 -37.75 24.62 -18.29
C LYS A 23 -38.93 23.69 -18.14
N SER A 24 -40.15 24.25 -18.05
CA SER A 24 -41.54 23.74 -18.13
C SER A 24 -41.92 22.31 -17.72
N SER A 25 -40.99 21.36 -17.69
CA SER A 25 -41.16 19.96 -17.29
C SER A 25 -39.87 19.29 -16.78
N THR A 26 -38.73 20.00 -16.69
CA THR A 26 -37.44 19.50 -16.18
C THR A 26 -36.65 20.61 -15.46
N VAL A 27 -36.18 20.32 -14.24
CA VAL A 27 -35.28 21.20 -13.47
C VAL A 27 -33.83 20.80 -13.76
N GLN A 28 -33.01 21.73 -14.25
CA GLN A 28 -31.57 21.53 -14.41
C GLN A 28 -30.81 22.42 -13.42
N VAL A 29 -29.91 21.84 -12.63
CA VAL A 29 -29.09 22.55 -11.64
C VAL A 29 -27.62 22.49 -12.07
N ALA A 30 -27.00 23.65 -12.28
CA ALA A 30 -25.58 23.76 -12.59
C ALA A 30 -24.82 24.37 -11.40
N VAL A 31 -23.70 23.72 -11.01
CA VAL A 31 -22.83 24.18 -9.92
C VAL A 31 -21.68 24.99 -10.51
N ILE A 32 -21.56 26.27 -10.13
CA ILE A 32 -20.45 27.12 -10.55
C ILE A 32 -19.57 27.42 -9.33
N LEU A 33 -18.32 26.95 -9.37
CA LEU A 33 -17.30 27.21 -8.35
C LEU A 33 -16.67 28.58 -8.60
N SER A 34 -16.86 29.53 -7.68
CA SER A 34 -16.28 30.86 -7.77
C SER A 34 -14.91 30.92 -7.08
N HIS A 35 -13.81 30.76 -7.82
CA HIS A 35 -12.48 31.36 -7.56
C HIS A 35 -11.64 31.36 -8.86
N PRO A 36 -10.77 32.37 -9.11
CA PRO A 36 -10.20 32.59 -10.43
C PRO A 36 -8.87 31.83 -10.60
N MET A 37 -8.82 30.77 -11.41
CA MET A 37 -7.56 30.38 -12.07
C MET A 37 -7.75 29.49 -13.30
N LYS A 38 -7.19 30.00 -14.41
CA LYS A 38 -6.69 29.34 -15.63
C LYS A 38 -7.65 28.43 -16.42
N ALA A 39 -8.08 28.97 -17.55
CA ALA A 39 -8.69 28.28 -18.67
C ALA A 39 -7.85 27.09 -19.14
N ARG A 40 -8.34 25.87 -18.88
CA ARG A 40 -8.20 24.68 -19.74
C ARG A 40 -9.02 23.55 -19.11
N GLU A 41 -9.85 22.93 -19.93
CA GLU A 41 -10.76 21.80 -19.64
C GLU A 41 -12.09 22.17 -18.97
N TRP A 42 -13.05 22.62 -19.79
CA TRP A 42 -14.47 22.63 -19.48
C TRP A 42 -15.04 21.21 -19.67
N GLY A 43 -15.39 20.52 -18.58
CA GLY A 43 -16.18 19.29 -18.64
C GLY A 43 -17.59 19.55 -18.12
N LEU A 44 -18.61 19.55 -18.99
CA LEU A 44 -20.01 19.53 -18.56
C LEU A 44 -20.31 18.17 -17.92
N ILE A 45 -20.59 18.14 -16.62
CA ILE A 45 -21.14 16.96 -15.95
C ILE A 45 -22.67 17.07 -15.99
N PHE A 46 -23.31 16.36 -16.94
CA PHE A 46 -24.75 16.17 -16.97
C PHE A 46 -25.14 15.03 -16.00
N LEU A 47 -25.85 15.34 -14.92
CA LEU A 47 -26.64 14.33 -14.19
C LEU A 47 -28.07 14.33 -14.75
N SER A 48 -28.46 13.28 -15.49
CA SER A 48 -29.86 13.04 -15.82
C SER A 48 -30.48 12.12 -14.77
N SER A 49 -31.55 12.56 -14.12
CA SER A 49 -32.46 11.68 -13.37
C SER A 49 -33.86 11.93 -13.88
N SER A 50 -34.47 10.89 -14.46
CA SER A 50 -35.77 10.92 -15.14
C SER A 50 -36.86 10.42 -14.19
N ALA A 51 -37.88 11.24 -13.92
CA ALA A 51 -39.08 10.84 -13.18
C ALA A 51 -40.34 11.17 -13.99
N LYS A 52 -41.15 10.15 -14.32
CA LYS A 52 -42.43 10.27 -15.05
C LYS A 52 -43.54 10.77 -14.12
N ARG A 53 -44.36 11.73 -14.60
CA ARG A 53 -45.61 12.18 -13.94
C ARG A 53 -46.77 11.18 -14.18
N PRO A 54 -47.67 10.95 -13.21
CA PRO A 54 -48.88 10.15 -13.43
C PRO A 54 -50.02 10.97 -14.06
N ASN A 55 -50.91 10.25 -14.75
CA ASN A 55 -51.94 10.72 -15.68
C ASN A 55 -53.22 11.22 -14.94
N LYS A 56 -53.83 12.34 -15.40
CA LYS A 56 -55.08 12.92 -14.85
C LYS A 56 -56.29 12.51 -15.69
N LYS A 57 -57.32 11.91 -15.07
CA LYS A 57 -58.70 11.89 -15.58
C LYS A 57 -59.72 11.96 -14.42
N GLY A 58 -60.74 12.84 -14.55
CA GLY A 58 -62.09 12.57 -14.04
C GLY A 58 -62.64 13.35 -12.81
N ARG A 59 -63.24 14.53 -13.07
CA ARG A 59 -64.50 15.15 -12.56
C ARG A 59 -65.14 14.83 -11.17
N ALA A 60 -65.54 15.92 -10.49
CA ALA A 60 -66.85 16.25 -9.85
C ALA A 60 -66.97 16.40 -8.30
N HIS A 61 -67.67 17.49 -7.91
CA HIS A 61 -68.22 18.06 -6.65
C HIS A 61 -68.34 17.14 -5.40
N THR A 62 -68.10 17.55 -4.13
CA THR A 62 -68.90 18.45 -3.23
C THR A 62 -68.22 18.66 -1.83
N SER A 63 -68.41 19.86 -1.22
CA SER A 63 -68.41 20.28 0.22
C SER A 63 -67.29 19.91 1.25
N PRO A 64 -67.06 20.76 2.30
CA PRO A 64 -65.81 20.81 3.05
C PRO A 64 -65.86 20.02 4.37
N THR A 65 -64.80 19.28 4.69
CA THR A 65 -64.54 18.75 6.03
C THR A 65 -63.09 19.00 6.44
N THR A 66 -62.96 19.39 7.71
CA THR A 66 -61.79 19.76 8.51
C THR A 66 -60.47 19.01 8.20
N PRO A 67 -59.30 19.68 8.30
CA PRO A 67 -58.02 19.08 7.98
C PRO A 67 -57.58 18.06 9.04
N PRO A 68 -57.33 16.79 8.69
CA PRO A 68 -56.60 15.89 9.56
C PRO A 68 -55.09 16.12 9.41
N SER A 69 -54.44 16.20 10.56
CA SER A 69 -52.99 16.33 10.80
C SER A 69 -52.09 15.59 9.81
N PHE A 70 -51.11 16.32 9.25
CA PHE A 70 -49.98 15.75 8.51
C PHE A 70 -49.23 14.71 9.37
N PRO A 71 -48.95 13.50 8.87
CA PRO A 71 -48.00 12.62 9.52
C PRO A 71 -46.59 13.21 9.39
N ARG A 72 -45.86 13.26 10.51
CA ARG A 72 -44.46 13.67 10.56
C ARG A 72 -43.65 12.78 9.62
N ASN A 73 -43.14 13.36 8.53
CA ASN A 73 -42.16 12.69 7.69
C ASN A 73 -40.93 12.35 8.54
N HIS A 74 -40.67 11.05 8.66
CA HIS A 74 -39.43 10.53 9.23
C HIS A 74 -38.23 11.09 8.43
N PRO A 75 -37.13 11.48 9.10
CA PRO A 75 -35.93 11.89 8.39
C PRO A 75 -35.40 10.73 7.52
N PRO A 76 -34.78 11.02 6.37
CA PRO A 76 -34.25 9.98 5.50
C PRO A 76 -33.21 9.19 6.29
N LEU A 77 -33.40 7.87 6.31
CA LEU A 77 -32.42 6.92 6.82
C LEU A 77 -31.11 7.16 6.09
N PHE A 78 -30.21 7.91 6.73
CA PHE A 78 -28.79 7.85 6.46
C PHE A 78 -28.46 6.37 6.59
N LEU A 79 -28.24 5.70 5.45
CA LEU A 79 -27.59 4.40 5.42
C LEU A 79 -26.22 4.66 6.01
N GLY A 80 -26.14 4.52 7.34
CA GLY A 80 -24.92 4.39 8.07
C GLY A 80 -24.16 3.31 7.33
N PHE A 81 -23.09 3.71 6.66
CA PHE A 81 -22.10 2.78 6.19
C PHE A 81 -21.58 2.14 7.47
N ASP A 82 -22.19 1.02 7.85
CA ASP A 82 -21.77 0.18 8.94
C ASP A 82 -20.36 -0.23 8.55
N ARG A 83 -19.39 0.53 9.07
CA ARG A 83 -18.02 0.09 9.19
C ARG A 83 -18.13 -1.09 10.11
N LYS A 84 -18.40 -2.27 9.53
CA LYS A 84 -18.09 -3.57 10.13
C LYS A 84 -16.72 -3.37 10.71
N LYS A 85 -16.67 -3.23 12.03
CA LYS A 85 -15.46 -3.14 12.80
C LYS A 85 -14.83 -4.51 12.60
N GLU A 86 -14.00 -4.64 11.56
CA GLU A 86 -13.29 -5.87 11.28
C GLU A 86 -12.61 -6.25 12.58
N GLU A 87 -13.08 -7.35 13.16
CA GLU A 87 -12.74 -7.77 14.49
C GLU A 87 -11.31 -8.29 14.44
N MET A 88 -10.36 -7.38 14.59
CA MET A 88 -8.95 -7.71 14.54
C MET A 88 -8.60 -8.45 15.84
N GLY A 89 -8.54 -9.79 15.77
CA GLY A 89 -7.94 -10.62 16.82
C GLY A 89 -6.46 -10.25 17.10
N ARG A 90 -5.86 -9.38 16.25
CA ARG A 90 -4.53 -8.82 16.44
C ARG A 90 -4.53 -7.41 17.00
N ARG A 91 -3.59 -7.14 17.92
CA ARG A 91 -3.35 -5.77 18.41
C ARG A 91 -2.98 -4.84 17.24
N PRO A 92 -3.44 -3.58 17.26
CA PRO A 92 -3.11 -2.63 16.20
C PRO A 92 -1.59 -2.37 16.17
N ALA A 93 -1.03 -2.29 14.96
CA ALA A 93 0.42 -2.19 14.75
C ALA A 93 1.06 -0.94 15.42
N ARG A 94 0.26 0.09 15.72
CA ARG A 94 0.71 1.29 16.47
C ARG A 94 1.39 0.95 17.79
N CYS A 95 1.00 -0.15 18.45
CA CYS A 95 1.60 -0.57 19.73
C CYS A 95 3.07 -1.03 19.60
N TYR A 96 3.47 -1.46 18.40
CA TYR A 96 4.77 -2.07 18.13
C TYR A 96 5.59 -1.30 17.10
N ARG A 97 5.13 -0.14 16.61
CA ARG A 97 5.81 0.63 15.55
C ARG A 97 7.24 1.02 15.92
N TYR A 98 7.49 1.49 17.14
CA TYR A 98 8.80 2.04 17.50
C TYR A 98 9.74 1.00 18.10
N CYS A 99 11.01 1.09 17.73
CA CYS A 99 12.14 0.28 18.20
C CYS A 99 12.56 0.62 19.66
N LYS A 100 11.68 0.39 20.63
CA LYS A 100 11.91 0.75 22.05
C LYS A 100 12.75 -0.24 22.88
N ASN A 101 12.69 -1.52 22.56
CA ASN A 101 13.31 -2.58 23.36
C ASN A 101 14.64 -3.04 22.75
N LYS A 102 15.48 -3.71 23.56
CA LYS A 102 16.63 -4.47 23.05
C LYS A 102 16.15 -5.58 22.09
N PRO A 103 16.94 -5.93 21.05
CA PRO A 103 16.60 -7.03 20.14
C PRO A 103 16.33 -8.33 20.92
N TYR A 104 15.19 -8.94 20.65
CA TYR A 104 14.73 -10.17 21.28
C TYR A 104 14.38 -11.21 20.20
N PRO A 105 15.36 -12.00 19.73
CA PRO A 105 15.13 -12.99 18.68
C PRO A 105 14.56 -14.31 19.21
N LYS A 106 14.11 -15.18 18.30
CA LYS A 106 13.87 -16.60 18.60
C LYS A 106 15.21 -17.23 18.99
N SER A 107 15.27 -17.90 20.13
CA SER A 107 16.51 -18.44 20.70
C SER A 107 16.21 -19.57 21.69
N ARG A 108 17.25 -20.22 22.23
CA ARG A 108 17.10 -21.25 23.29
C ARG A 108 16.35 -20.76 24.53
N TYR A 109 16.39 -19.44 24.79
CA TYR A 109 15.72 -18.76 25.90
C TYR A 109 14.32 -18.25 25.55
N ASN A 110 14.01 -18.10 24.26
CA ASN A 110 12.74 -17.60 23.76
C ASN A 110 12.07 -18.67 22.92
N ARG A 111 11.39 -19.59 23.62
CA ARG A 111 10.68 -20.74 23.05
C ARG A 111 9.21 -20.40 22.82
N GLY A 112 8.53 -21.15 21.94
CA GLY A 112 7.12 -20.93 21.62
C GLY A 112 6.84 -19.66 20.80
N VAL A 113 7.85 -19.16 20.08
CA VAL A 113 7.70 -18.03 19.15
C VAL A 113 6.89 -18.49 17.93
N PRO A 114 5.80 -17.79 17.56
CA PRO A 114 5.05 -18.11 16.35
C PRO A 114 5.89 -17.84 15.10
N ASP A 115 5.70 -18.67 14.08
CA ASP A 115 6.41 -18.50 12.82
C ASP A 115 5.97 -17.22 12.08
N PRO A 116 6.91 -16.53 11.39
CA PRO A 116 6.59 -15.31 10.65
C PRO A 116 5.59 -15.58 9.52
N LYS A 117 4.71 -14.61 9.27
CA LYS A 117 3.72 -14.74 8.20
C LYS A 117 4.37 -14.75 6.81
N ILE A 118 5.41 -13.93 6.61
CA ILE A 118 6.24 -13.99 5.41
C ILE A 118 7.14 -15.23 5.45
N ARG A 119 6.99 -16.11 4.46
CA ARG A 119 7.82 -17.32 4.30
C ARG A 119 8.70 -17.30 3.05
N ILE A 120 8.31 -16.53 2.04
CA ILE A 120 9.00 -16.46 0.75
C ILE A 120 9.57 -15.05 0.59
N PHE A 121 10.88 -14.96 0.40
CA PHE A 121 11.59 -13.68 0.27
C PHE A 121 11.94 -13.33 -1.19
N ASP A 122 12.08 -14.33 -2.06
CA ASP A 122 12.41 -14.16 -3.48
C ASP A 122 11.25 -14.62 -4.38
N LEU A 123 10.88 -13.79 -5.35
CA LEU A 123 9.77 -13.98 -6.29
C LEU A 123 10.15 -13.64 -7.74
N GLY A 124 9.31 -14.09 -8.67
CA GLY A 124 9.56 -13.97 -10.10
C GLY A 124 10.62 -14.95 -10.58
N ARG A 125 11.37 -14.58 -11.62
CA ARG A 125 12.43 -15.40 -12.22
C ARG A 125 13.73 -15.30 -11.41
N LYS A 126 13.74 -15.90 -10.22
CA LYS A 126 14.90 -15.88 -9.29
C LYS A 126 16.17 -16.55 -9.83
N ARG A 127 16.04 -17.45 -10.80
CA ARG A 127 17.16 -18.12 -11.50
C ARG A 127 17.68 -17.35 -12.73
N ALA A 128 17.09 -16.19 -13.04
CA ALA A 128 17.57 -15.38 -14.16
C ALA A 128 19.03 -14.96 -13.94
N SER A 129 19.79 -14.93 -15.04
CA SER A 129 21.16 -14.42 -15.04
C SER A 129 21.20 -12.98 -14.56
N VAL A 130 22.37 -12.53 -14.11
CA VAL A 130 22.61 -11.13 -13.77
C VAL A 130 22.46 -10.23 -14.99
N ASP A 131 22.86 -10.71 -16.17
CA ASP A 131 22.80 -9.97 -17.43
C ASP A 131 21.37 -9.65 -17.89
N ASP A 132 20.41 -10.54 -17.56
CA ASP A 132 19.02 -10.41 -18.02
C ASP A 132 18.31 -9.20 -17.41
N PHE A 133 18.73 -8.78 -16.21
CA PHE A 133 18.02 -7.78 -15.39
C PHE A 133 18.96 -6.65 -14.90
N PRO A 134 19.32 -5.70 -15.78
CA PRO A 134 20.18 -4.56 -15.45
C PRO A 134 19.52 -3.52 -14.55
N PHE A 135 18.21 -3.31 -14.70
CA PHE A 135 17.49 -2.29 -13.92
C PHE A 135 17.25 -2.77 -12.51
N CYS A 136 17.40 -1.87 -11.53
CA CYS A 136 17.09 -2.14 -10.14
C CYS A 136 16.41 -0.96 -9.47
N CYS A 137 15.37 -1.25 -8.70
CA CYS A 137 14.64 -0.26 -7.92
C CYS A 137 14.42 -0.77 -6.49
N HIS A 138 14.58 0.13 -5.53
CA HIS A 138 14.53 -0.15 -4.11
C HIS A 138 13.40 0.63 -3.44
N LEU A 139 12.71 -0.03 -2.51
CA LEU A 139 11.87 0.63 -1.52
C LEU A 139 12.67 0.76 -0.22
N VAL A 140 12.87 1.98 0.22
CA VAL A 140 13.75 2.34 1.34
C VAL A 140 12.95 2.98 2.46
N SER A 141 13.24 2.59 3.71
CA SER A 141 12.64 3.23 4.89
C SER A 141 13.26 4.59 5.14
N ASP A 142 12.43 5.60 5.41
CA ASP A 142 12.88 6.94 5.85
C ASP A 142 12.73 7.12 7.36
N GLU A 143 12.33 6.06 8.08
CA GLU A 143 12.07 6.08 9.51
C GLU A 143 12.76 4.90 10.22
N TYR A 144 13.06 5.11 11.51
CA TYR A 144 13.52 4.05 12.40
C TYR A 144 12.32 3.38 13.09
N GLU A 145 11.93 2.21 12.60
CA GLU A 145 10.70 1.55 13.03
C GLU A 145 10.76 0.02 12.94
N GLN A 146 9.67 -0.63 13.36
CA GLN A 146 9.46 -2.05 13.27
C GLN A 146 8.37 -2.36 12.24
N LEU A 147 8.72 -3.13 11.22
CA LEU A 147 7.78 -3.63 10.21
C LEU A 147 7.29 -5.00 10.61
N SER A 148 5.97 -5.18 10.71
CA SER A 148 5.42 -6.49 11.08
C SER A 148 5.61 -7.52 9.97
N SER A 149 5.73 -8.81 10.34
CA SER A 149 5.86 -9.89 9.35
C SER A 149 4.66 -9.96 8.38
N GLU A 150 3.51 -9.48 8.83
CA GLU A 150 2.27 -9.43 8.05
C GLU A 150 2.25 -8.25 7.09
N ALA A 151 2.79 -7.09 7.50
CA ALA A 151 2.99 -5.96 6.60
C ALA A 151 3.96 -6.32 5.47
N LEU A 152 5.05 -7.03 5.81
CA LEU A 152 6.01 -7.54 4.81
C LEU A 152 5.34 -8.50 3.83
N GLU A 153 4.52 -9.43 4.31
CA GLU A 153 3.79 -10.36 3.45
C GLU A 153 2.75 -9.63 2.56
N ALA A 154 2.00 -8.68 3.12
CA ALA A 154 1.03 -7.90 2.38
C ALA A 154 1.69 -7.05 1.28
N ALA A 155 2.81 -6.39 1.59
CA ALA A 155 3.59 -5.61 0.63
C ALA A 155 4.15 -6.50 -0.49
N ARG A 156 4.70 -7.67 -0.14
CA ARG A 156 5.22 -8.66 -1.07
C ARG A 156 4.14 -9.14 -2.05
N ILE A 157 2.97 -9.52 -1.54
CA ILE A 157 1.83 -9.94 -2.38
C ILE A 157 1.38 -8.80 -3.29
N CYS A 158 1.28 -7.59 -2.76
CA CYS A 158 0.83 -6.41 -3.49
C CYS A 158 1.75 -6.09 -4.68
N ALA A 159 3.06 -6.02 -4.45
CA ALA A 159 4.05 -5.79 -5.50
C ALA A 159 4.03 -6.93 -6.54
N ASN A 160 4.08 -8.19 -6.09
CA ASN A 160 4.12 -9.35 -6.98
C ASN A 160 2.88 -9.45 -7.88
N LYS A 161 1.69 -9.22 -7.32
CA LYS A 161 0.43 -9.30 -8.06
C LYS A 161 0.37 -8.24 -9.17
N TYR A 162 0.83 -7.02 -8.89
CA TYR A 162 0.82 -5.95 -9.89
C TYR A 162 1.79 -6.25 -11.04
N VAL A 163 3.05 -6.55 -10.74
CA VAL A 163 4.07 -6.80 -11.78
C VAL A 163 3.71 -8.04 -12.61
N THR A 164 3.26 -9.12 -11.96
CA THR A 164 2.86 -10.34 -12.69
C THR A 164 1.70 -10.09 -13.65
N LYS A 165 0.73 -9.25 -13.27
CA LYS A 165 -0.41 -8.91 -14.12
C LYS A 165 0.00 -8.04 -15.31
N THR A 166 0.94 -7.11 -15.11
CA THR A 166 1.29 -6.10 -16.12
C THR A 166 2.41 -6.55 -17.06
N SER A 167 3.48 -7.17 -16.54
CA SER A 167 4.67 -7.54 -17.34
C SER A 167 4.95 -9.05 -17.35
N GLY A 168 4.13 -9.86 -16.69
CA GLY A 168 4.30 -11.31 -16.61
C GLY A 168 5.29 -11.75 -15.52
N LYS A 169 5.18 -13.01 -15.10
CA LYS A 169 5.94 -13.58 -13.96
C LYS A 169 7.45 -13.63 -14.20
N ASP A 170 7.87 -13.81 -15.45
CA ASP A 170 9.27 -14.04 -15.81
C ASP A 170 10.07 -12.76 -16.11
N SER A 171 9.40 -11.60 -16.03
CA SER A 171 9.98 -10.30 -16.38
C SER A 171 10.77 -9.62 -15.26
N PHE A 172 10.71 -10.15 -14.04
CA PHE A 172 11.30 -9.53 -12.86
C PHE A 172 11.81 -10.55 -11.85
N HIS A 173 12.65 -10.07 -10.94
CA HIS A 173 13.04 -10.76 -9.72
C HIS A 173 12.85 -9.80 -8.54
N LEU A 174 11.89 -10.11 -7.66
CA LEU A 174 11.61 -9.35 -6.44
C LEU A 174 12.25 -10.04 -5.25
N ARG A 175 12.94 -9.26 -4.42
CA ARG A 175 13.52 -9.71 -3.16
C ARG A 175 13.09 -8.83 -2.00
N VAL A 176 12.54 -9.45 -0.97
CA VAL A 176 12.38 -8.81 0.34
C VAL A 176 13.73 -8.88 1.07
N ARG A 177 14.31 -7.73 1.39
CA ARG A 177 15.66 -7.64 1.98
C ARG A 177 15.66 -7.74 3.51
N VAL A 178 14.54 -7.39 4.14
CA VAL A 178 14.40 -7.38 5.58
C VAL A 178 13.76 -8.69 6.08
N HIS A 179 14.32 -9.23 7.17
CA HIS A 179 13.83 -10.46 7.80
C HIS A 179 13.27 -10.16 9.20
N PRO A 180 12.09 -10.69 9.55
CA PRO A 180 11.45 -10.42 10.84
C PRO A 180 12.02 -11.31 11.95
N PHE A 181 13.22 -10.99 12.44
CA PHE A 181 13.86 -11.75 13.51
C PHE A 181 13.44 -11.31 14.91
N HIS A 182 12.98 -10.07 15.07
CA HIS A 182 12.61 -9.57 16.39
C HIS A 182 11.23 -10.09 16.79
N VAL A 183 11.11 -10.61 18.01
CA VAL A 183 9.87 -11.12 18.57
C VAL A 183 9.24 -10.06 19.48
N ILE A 184 8.01 -9.68 19.16
CA ILE A 184 7.18 -8.82 20.02
C ILE A 184 6.46 -9.66 21.06
N ARG A 185 6.27 -9.10 22.25
CA ARG A 185 5.62 -9.77 23.38
C ARG A 185 4.28 -9.11 23.71
N ILE A 186 3.36 -9.90 24.22
CA ILE A 186 2.06 -9.45 24.72
C ILE A 186 1.83 -10.00 26.12
N ASN A 187 1.51 -9.13 27.07
CA ASN A 187 0.82 -9.54 28.29
C ASN A 187 -0.68 -9.56 27.96
N LYS A 188 -1.25 -10.76 27.77
CA LYS A 188 -2.66 -10.90 27.38
C LYS A 188 -3.52 -10.67 28.61
N MET A 189 -4.45 -9.72 28.52
CA MET A 189 -5.46 -9.47 29.53
C MET A 189 -6.75 -10.16 29.12
N LEU A 190 -7.46 -10.72 30.11
CA LEU A 190 -8.80 -11.26 29.91
C LEU A 190 -9.79 -10.10 29.82
N SER A 191 -10.66 -10.13 28.82
CA SER A 191 -11.67 -9.08 28.59
C SER A 191 -13.08 -9.51 29.02
N CYS A 192 -13.21 -10.54 29.85
CA CYS A 192 -14.50 -11.01 30.36
C CYS A 192 -14.94 -10.28 31.64
N ALA A 193 -16.25 -10.25 31.90
CA ALA A 193 -16.77 -9.75 33.17
C ALA A 193 -16.19 -10.56 34.35
N GLY A 194 -15.73 -9.88 35.40
CA GLY A 194 -15.05 -10.53 36.53
C GLY A 194 -13.60 -10.96 36.26
N ALA A 195 -12.99 -10.54 35.14
CA ALA A 195 -11.59 -10.86 34.80
C ALA A 195 -10.57 -10.50 35.89
N ASP A 196 -10.86 -9.46 36.68
CA ASP A 196 -10.01 -9.02 37.80
C ASP A 196 -9.77 -10.14 38.83
N ARG A 197 -10.75 -11.02 39.03
CA ARG A 197 -10.65 -12.16 39.96
C ARG A 197 -9.82 -13.32 39.40
N LEU A 198 -9.75 -13.43 38.07
CA LEU A 198 -9.15 -14.56 37.35
C LEU A 198 -7.75 -14.25 36.82
N GLN A 199 -7.36 -12.98 36.80
CA GLN A 199 -6.09 -12.54 36.25
C GLN A 199 -5.23 -11.83 37.30
N THR A 200 -3.92 -12.06 37.24
CA THR A 200 -2.93 -11.41 38.11
C THR A 200 -2.67 -9.93 37.78
N GLY A 201 -3.43 -9.33 36.85
CA GLY A 201 -3.22 -7.98 36.36
C GLY A 201 -1.78 -7.75 35.86
N MET A 202 -1.07 -6.82 36.51
CA MET A 202 0.32 -6.45 36.17
C MET A 202 1.39 -7.19 36.99
N ARG A 203 1.00 -8.06 37.92
CA ARG A 203 1.94 -8.92 38.63
C ARG A 203 2.51 -9.97 37.67
N GLY A 204 3.83 -10.03 37.53
CA GLY A 204 4.50 -10.93 36.58
C GLY A 204 4.27 -10.57 35.11
N ALA A 205 4.24 -9.27 34.77
CA ALA A 205 3.87 -8.74 33.44
C ALA A 205 4.81 -9.10 32.26
N TRP A 206 5.70 -10.09 32.40
CA TRP A 206 6.51 -10.56 31.28
C TRP A 206 5.63 -11.24 30.23
N GLY A 207 5.44 -10.57 29.09
CA GLY A 207 4.55 -11.05 28.04
C GLY A 207 5.04 -12.32 27.35
N LYS A 208 4.10 -13.09 26.81
CA LYS A 208 4.40 -14.24 25.93
C LYS A 208 4.71 -13.74 24.52
N PRO A 209 5.51 -14.47 23.71
CA PRO A 209 5.71 -14.18 22.29
C PRO A 209 4.38 -14.03 21.54
N TYR A 210 4.24 -12.95 20.77
CA TYR A 210 3.00 -12.62 20.06
C TYR A 210 3.13 -12.68 18.55
N GLY A 211 4.26 -12.20 18.03
CA GLY A 211 4.51 -12.10 16.60
C GLY A 211 5.95 -11.72 16.34
N THR A 212 6.31 -11.70 15.07
CA THR A 212 7.65 -11.33 14.61
C THR A 212 7.61 -10.06 13.77
N VAL A 213 8.67 -9.27 13.88
CA VAL A 213 8.81 -7.97 13.24
C VAL A 213 10.25 -7.79 12.78
N ALA A 214 10.45 -7.07 11.69
CA ALA A 214 11.75 -6.63 11.21
C ALA A 214 12.04 -5.24 11.76
N ARG A 215 13.19 -5.05 12.39
CA ARG A 215 13.67 -3.72 12.77
C ARG A 215 14.37 -3.10 11.57
N VAL A 216 14.01 -1.87 11.23
CA VAL A 216 14.50 -1.19 10.04
C VAL A 216 15.05 0.17 10.41
N ASN A 217 16.24 0.48 9.90
CA ASN A 217 16.92 1.76 10.05
C ASN A 217 16.53 2.75 8.94
N ILE A 218 16.75 4.04 9.20
CA ILE A 218 16.64 5.08 8.19
C ILE A 218 17.65 4.76 7.06
N GLY A 219 17.20 4.81 5.81
CA GLY A 219 18.01 4.48 4.64
C GLY A 219 18.14 2.98 4.36
N GLN A 220 17.58 2.10 5.20
CA GLN A 220 17.63 0.66 4.96
C GLN A 220 16.63 0.22 3.89
N ILE A 221 17.10 -0.61 2.96
CA ILE A 221 16.29 -1.17 1.87
C ILE A 221 15.36 -2.27 2.42
N ILE A 222 14.06 -2.15 2.15
CA ILE A 222 13.02 -3.09 2.53
C ILE A 222 12.77 -4.10 1.40
N LEU A 223 12.50 -3.59 0.20
CA LEU A 223 12.22 -4.37 -1.01
C LEU A 223 13.17 -3.96 -2.12
N SER A 224 13.63 -4.93 -2.90
CA SER A 224 14.39 -4.70 -4.13
C SER A 224 13.75 -5.45 -5.28
N ILE A 225 13.62 -4.81 -6.43
CA ILE A 225 13.15 -5.48 -7.65
C ILE A 225 14.16 -5.19 -8.76
N ARG A 226 14.65 -6.25 -9.41
CA ARG A 226 15.43 -6.15 -10.65
C ARG A 226 14.61 -6.60 -11.85
N CYS A 227 14.75 -5.92 -12.99
CA CYS A 227 14.06 -6.23 -14.23
C CYS A 227 14.83 -5.69 -15.45
N LYS A 228 14.24 -5.84 -16.64
CA LYS A 228 14.68 -5.13 -17.86
C LYS A 228 14.27 -3.65 -17.79
N GLU A 229 15.02 -2.78 -18.46
CA GLU A 229 14.78 -1.33 -18.41
C GLU A 229 13.39 -0.91 -18.94
N ALA A 230 12.87 -1.63 -19.94
CA ALA A 230 11.51 -1.42 -20.46
C ALA A 230 10.41 -1.51 -19.38
N ASN A 231 10.63 -2.29 -18.32
CA ASN A 231 9.65 -2.49 -17.24
C ASN A 231 9.83 -1.52 -16.06
N ALA A 232 10.76 -0.57 -16.13
CA ALA A 232 11.00 0.42 -15.07
C ALA A 232 9.73 1.11 -14.54
N PRO A 233 8.82 1.66 -15.36
CA PRO A 233 7.61 2.34 -14.84
C PRO A 233 6.67 1.39 -14.10
N VAL A 234 6.57 0.14 -14.55
CA VAL A 234 5.75 -0.90 -13.90
C VAL A 234 6.30 -1.21 -12.50
N ILE A 235 7.62 -1.28 -12.35
CA ILE A 235 8.24 -1.57 -11.05
C ILE A 235 8.07 -0.40 -10.08
N ILE A 236 8.22 0.84 -10.54
CA ILE A 236 8.02 2.04 -9.70
C ILE A 236 6.58 2.06 -9.14
N GLU A 237 5.59 1.78 -9.98
CA GLU A 237 4.19 1.71 -9.55
C GLU A 237 3.93 0.52 -8.60
N ALA A 238 4.56 -0.63 -8.84
CA ALA A 238 4.47 -1.77 -7.93
C ALA A 238 4.97 -1.42 -6.51
N LEU A 239 6.12 -0.75 -6.42
CA LEU A 239 6.70 -0.31 -5.16
C LEU A 239 5.89 0.81 -4.51
N ARG A 240 5.25 1.68 -5.31
CA ARG A 240 4.31 2.70 -4.78
C ARG A 240 3.11 2.04 -4.12
N ARG A 241 2.56 0.98 -4.72
CA ARG A 241 1.46 0.21 -4.12
C ARG A 241 1.87 -0.54 -2.85
N ALA A 242 3.07 -1.13 -2.86
CA ALA A 242 3.62 -1.82 -1.69
C ALA A 242 3.87 -0.89 -0.50
N ARG A 243 4.31 0.35 -0.76
CA ARG A 243 4.51 1.39 0.27
C ARG A 243 3.29 1.60 1.16
N TYR A 244 2.06 1.58 0.63
CA TYR A 244 0.84 1.74 1.44
C TYR A 244 0.59 0.60 2.44
N LYS A 245 1.35 -0.50 2.38
CA LYS A 245 1.26 -1.60 3.34
C LYS A 245 2.22 -1.43 4.52
N PHE A 246 3.14 -0.47 4.45
CA PHE A 246 4.06 -0.17 5.54
C PHE A 246 3.59 1.03 6.37
N PRO A 247 3.87 1.04 7.68
CA PRO A 247 3.78 2.25 8.49
C PRO A 247 4.84 3.27 8.04
N GLY A 248 4.69 4.55 8.39
CA GLY A 248 5.74 5.56 8.17
C GLY A 248 5.95 5.99 6.72
N ARG A 249 7.06 6.68 6.47
CA ARG A 249 7.46 7.20 5.15
C ARG A 249 8.45 6.25 4.47
N GLN A 250 8.14 5.85 3.24
CA GLN A 250 9.07 5.13 2.37
C GLN A 250 9.38 5.92 1.11
N LYS A 251 10.62 5.80 0.67
CA LYS A 251 11.14 6.38 -0.56
C LYS A 251 11.37 5.28 -1.58
N ILE A 252 11.09 5.58 -2.85
CA ILE A 252 11.43 4.70 -3.98
C ILE A 252 12.69 5.28 -4.59
N ILE A 253 13.72 4.46 -4.74
CA ILE A 253 15.02 4.88 -5.26
C ILE A 253 15.38 3.96 -6.42
N VAL A 254 15.61 4.54 -7.59
CA VAL A 254 16.20 3.84 -8.73
C VAL A 254 17.70 3.72 -8.50
N SER A 255 18.23 2.50 -8.56
CA SER A 255 19.65 2.25 -8.33
C SER A 255 20.47 2.54 -9.59
N LYS A 256 21.68 3.06 -9.40
CA LYS A 256 22.72 3.17 -10.44
C LYS A 256 23.46 1.85 -10.67
N LYS A 257 23.25 0.88 -9.77
CA LYS A 257 23.89 -0.43 -9.81
C LYS A 257 23.26 -1.35 -10.85
N TRP A 258 24.04 -2.32 -11.32
CA TRP A 258 23.55 -3.36 -12.22
C TRP A 258 22.76 -4.41 -11.44
N GLY A 259 21.42 -4.37 -11.53
CA GLY A 259 20.55 -5.34 -10.86
C GLY A 259 20.81 -5.41 -9.34
N PHE A 260 21.12 -6.61 -8.83
CA PHE A 260 21.44 -6.84 -7.41
C PHE A 260 22.95 -6.90 -7.11
N THR A 261 23.79 -6.45 -8.04
CA THR A 261 25.23 -6.37 -7.82
C THR A 261 25.61 -5.09 -7.07
N ASN A 262 26.87 -5.01 -6.65
CA ASN A 262 27.42 -3.83 -5.96
C ASN A 262 28.14 -2.86 -6.92
N VAL A 263 28.20 -3.18 -8.21
CA VAL A 263 28.88 -2.38 -9.25
C VAL A 263 27.90 -1.49 -10.00
N ASP A 264 28.36 -0.32 -10.42
CA ASP A 264 27.58 0.59 -11.26
C ASP A 264 27.40 0.01 -12.67
N LYS A 265 26.37 0.46 -13.39
CA LYS A 265 26.05 -0.08 -14.72
C LYS A 265 27.20 0.06 -15.72
N GLU A 266 27.86 1.21 -15.72
CA GLU A 266 29.00 1.51 -16.60
C GLU A 266 30.21 0.62 -16.29
N ASP A 267 30.54 0.48 -15.00
CA ASP A 267 31.66 -0.35 -14.56
C ASP A 267 31.41 -1.83 -14.80
N TYR A 268 30.16 -2.29 -14.67
CA TYR A 268 29.81 -3.68 -14.97
C TYR A 268 30.06 -4.03 -16.43
N GLN A 269 29.74 -3.12 -17.36
CA GLN A 269 29.99 -3.33 -18.79
C GLN A 269 31.50 -3.46 -19.06
N LYS A 270 32.31 -2.55 -18.51
CA LYS A 270 33.78 -2.62 -18.62
C LYS A 270 34.34 -3.93 -18.04
N LEU A 271 33.92 -4.31 -16.84
CA LEU A 271 34.38 -5.56 -16.21
C LEU A 271 33.98 -6.81 -17.00
N LYS A 272 32.87 -6.75 -17.72
CA LYS A 272 32.41 -7.82 -18.60
C LYS A 272 33.24 -7.88 -19.88
N GLU A 273 33.55 -6.73 -20.49
CA GLU A 273 34.46 -6.63 -21.65
C GLU A 273 35.87 -7.12 -21.32
N GLU A 274 36.36 -6.81 -20.11
CA GLU A 274 37.65 -7.27 -19.59
C GLU A 274 37.66 -8.76 -19.16
N LYS A 275 36.56 -9.49 -19.32
CA LYS A 275 36.40 -10.90 -18.88
C LYS A 275 36.77 -11.13 -17.42
N LYS A 276 36.45 -10.16 -16.55
CA LYS A 276 36.66 -10.26 -15.08
C LYS A 276 35.40 -10.70 -14.33
N VAL A 277 34.34 -11.06 -15.06
CA VAL A 277 33.01 -11.40 -14.57
C VAL A 277 32.74 -12.88 -14.83
N LEU A 278 32.68 -13.67 -13.76
CA LEU A 278 32.29 -15.08 -13.84
C LEU A 278 30.82 -15.23 -13.45
N GLN A 279 30.05 -15.90 -14.29
CA GLN A 279 28.63 -16.17 -14.04
C GLN A 279 28.46 -17.22 -12.94
N ASP A 280 27.62 -16.93 -11.93
CA ASP A 280 27.30 -17.82 -10.80
C ASP A 280 25.78 -17.92 -10.62
N GLY A 281 25.11 -18.44 -11.65
CA GLY A 281 23.66 -18.54 -11.72
C GLY A 281 22.97 -17.18 -11.68
N ALA A 282 22.34 -16.85 -10.55
CA ALA A 282 21.62 -15.59 -10.35
C ALA A 282 22.52 -14.42 -9.89
N TYR A 283 23.78 -14.72 -9.58
CA TYR A 283 24.81 -13.80 -9.12
C TYR A 283 26.04 -13.85 -10.03
N VAL A 284 27.02 -13.02 -9.70
CA VAL A 284 28.30 -12.91 -10.39
C VAL A 284 29.41 -12.99 -9.37
N LYS A 285 30.48 -13.69 -9.72
CA LYS A 285 31.77 -13.66 -9.03
C LYS A 285 32.72 -12.77 -9.83
N PHE A 286 33.38 -11.85 -9.14
CA PHE A 286 34.41 -11.01 -9.76
C PHE A 286 35.77 -11.66 -9.57
N ILE A 287 36.51 -11.81 -10.67
CA ILE A 287 37.89 -12.30 -10.63
C ILE A 287 38.75 -11.21 -10.01
N ARG A 288 39.48 -11.57 -8.95
CA ARG A 288 40.36 -10.65 -8.23
C ARG A 288 41.82 -11.01 -8.52
N PRO A 289 42.74 -10.04 -8.53
CA PRO A 289 44.17 -10.34 -8.68
C PRO A 289 44.72 -11.14 -7.49
N LYS A 290 44.11 -11.01 -6.31
CA LYS A 290 44.47 -11.74 -5.09
C LYS A 290 43.83 -13.13 -5.07
N GLY A 291 44.63 -14.17 -4.86
CA GLY A 291 44.19 -15.56 -4.75
C GLY A 291 45.26 -16.53 -5.22
N ASN A 292 44.93 -17.82 -5.29
CA ASN A 292 45.77 -18.81 -5.95
C ASN A 292 45.87 -18.47 -7.44
N LEU A 293 47.09 -18.29 -7.95
CA LEU A 293 47.32 -17.85 -9.34
C LEU A 293 46.74 -18.84 -10.35
N GLU A 294 46.93 -20.13 -10.11
CA GLU A 294 46.45 -21.17 -11.02
C GLU A 294 44.93 -21.17 -11.14
N GLU A 295 44.21 -21.03 -10.02
CA GLU A 295 42.75 -20.94 -10.02
C GLU A 295 42.26 -19.66 -10.70
N ASN A 296 42.96 -18.54 -10.51
CA ASN A 296 42.62 -17.27 -11.15
C ASN A 296 42.77 -17.36 -12.67
N LEU A 297 43.86 -17.96 -13.17
CA LEU A 297 44.05 -18.19 -14.61
C LEU A 297 42.94 -19.09 -15.18
N ARG A 298 42.59 -20.18 -14.49
CA ARG A 298 41.47 -21.06 -14.88
C ARG A 298 40.14 -20.33 -14.89
N ASN A 299 39.89 -19.44 -13.92
CA ASN A 299 38.66 -18.65 -13.86
C ASN A 299 38.62 -17.60 -14.98
N GLN A 300 39.76 -17.00 -15.35
CA GLN A 300 39.85 -16.08 -16.49
C GLN A 300 39.56 -16.77 -17.82
N LEU A 301 39.98 -18.03 -17.98
CA LEU A 301 39.64 -18.83 -19.17
C LEU A 301 38.15 -19.18 -19.25
N ARG A 302 37.44 -19.21 -18.10
CA ARG A 302 36.00 -19.51 -18.02
C ARG A 302 35.11 -18.28 -18.16
N ALA A 303 35.67 -17.08 -17.98
CA ALA A 303 34.98 -15.80 -18.06
C ALA A 303 34.95 -15.26 -19.50
#